data_AF-R5BHA1-F1
#
_entry.id   AF-R5BHA1-F1
#
_cell.length_a   1.000
_cell.length_b   1.000
_cell.length_c   1.000
_cell.angle_alpha   90.00
_cell.angle_beta   90.00
_cell.angle_gamma   90.00
#
_symmetry.space_group_name_H-M   'P 1'
#
loop_
_entity.id
_entity.type
_entity.pdbx_description
1 polymer ?
#
loop_
_entity_poly.entity_id
_entity_poly.type
_entity_poly.pdbx_seq_one_letter_code
_entity_poly.pdbx_strand_id
1 'polypeptide(L)'
;MSVGLAAAFGCANYAPDLDEIHEDLNGKDAWVTSINQQIEKINASIPKLEQTDKDMKDMIGSLEETAGDLRKAITENGKRISAVKSDLEKAVEELRKSDNANKEELIRAIEQAEKEVLVTLETMKSEMNVKLSDIGGAISDLKKKDADLEGKISDLKSYAGKELKGTEDWVKATFATLEQYNDIVEQIAGIDIEIAGLKTSMTDLEVRLTKNFTESLNKTVSDLESAVADEVAGLNDRISKEVADLTNAFTEALLKARNETEAAWEKNLKDSVNDLKSSLESWVNDKIKAYWTIEETKAALETQKKALEGQLLVQKTALEEMIKANSKDIEDLKAALAVTNKAIEDNAKEVEGLKSDLDEVKAEVKEAYERAIRDAIASLRNELSADITAAINDADSKVQGEIDRMSSEIRKMENKITQAQNAVNKVLYRIQSLVYVPYTEDGVAVVTRYGSGSIVKFVTLEFEVRPSSALYYLKKDNIKITAHYPNNEQKDLYINNDNDFKVYGGYIVIKVNATYISDSFVRGEMAAFARVHIENETMGWNLSSEYIPLRMAE
;
A
#
# COMPACT_ATOMS: atom_id res chain seq x y z
N MET A 1 -9.31 -83.06 32.44
CA MET A 1 -8.26 -84.01 32.87
C MET A 1 -8.87 -85.40 32.91
N SER A 2 -8.79 -86.15 31.81
CA SER A 2 -9.44 -87.46 31.64
C SER A 2 -8.42 -88.59 31.42
N VAL A 3 -7.16 -88.38 31.81
CA VAL A 3 -6.04 -89.28 31.45
C VAL A 3 -5.43 -89.96 32.68
N GLY A 4 -5.94 -89.70 33.88
CA GLY A 4 -5.32 -90.18 35.13
C GLY A 4 -5.80 -91.53 35.67
N LEU A 5 -6.90 -92.10 35.17
CA LEU A 5 -7.57 -93.22 35.84
C LEU A 5 -7.38 -94.59 35.17
N ALA A 6 -6.67 -94.67 34.04
CA ALA A 6 -6.46 -95.94 33.33
C ALA A 6 -5.21 -96.72 33.79
N ALA A 7 -4.38 -96.17 34.69
CA ALA A 7 -3.06 -96.73 35.00
C ALA A 7 -2.96 -97.51 36.33
N ALA A 8 -4.05 -97.70 37.09
CA ALA A 8 -3.97 -98.23 38.46
C ALA A 8 -4.38 -99.70 38.63
N PHE A 9 -4.80 -100.41 37.58
CA PHE A 9 -5.10 -101.85 37.67
C PHE A 9 -4.17 -102.61 36.71
N GLY A 10 -3.00 -103.00 37.23
CA GLY A 10 -2.10 -103.90 36.53
C GLY A 10 -2.70 -105.31 36.49
N CYS A 11 -3.48 -105.61 35.46
CA CYS A 11 -3.82 -106.98 35.11
C CYS A 11 -2.56 -107.66 34.56
N ALA A 12 -1.91 -108.50 35.36
CA ALA A 12 -0.89 -109.40 34.83
C ALA A 12 -1.55 -110.35 33.81
N ASN A 13 -0.91 -110.56 32.65
CA ASN A 13 -1.43 -111.43 31.61
C ASN A 13 -1.07 -112.89 31.92
N TYR A 14 -2.00 -113.63 32.52
CA TYR A 14 -1.83 -115.03 32.91
C TYR A 14 -2.07 -116.05 31.77
N ALA A 15 -2.30 -115.60 30.54
CA ALA A 15 -2.57 -116.49 29.41
C ALA A 15 -1.45 -117.52 29.13
N PRO A 16 -0.15 -117.18 29.18
CA PRO A 16 0.93 -118.16 28.96
C PRO A 16 0.96 -119.26 30.03
N ASP A 17 0.73 -118.89 31.29
CA ASP A 17 0.72 -119.82 32.42
C ASP A 17 -0.47 -120.79 32.31
N LEU A 18 -1.61 -120.32 31.79
CA LEU A 18 -2.80 -121.15 31.54
C LEU A 18 -2.60 -122.16 30.39
N ASP A 19 -1.90 -121.76 29.32
CA ASP A 19 -1.59 -122.64 28.20
C ASP A 19 -0.64 -123.78 28.61
N GLU A 20 0.39 -123.48 29.42
CA GLU A 20 1.32 -124.47 29.96
C GLU A 20 0.61 -125.51 30.85
N ILE A 21 -0.32 -125.06 31.70
CA ILE A 21 -1.15 -125.94 32.52
C ILE A 21 -2.05 -126.84 31.65
N HIS A 22 -2.60 -126.30 30.55
CA HIS A 22 -3.48 -127.05 29.65
C HIS A 22 -2.73 -128.16 28.90
N GLU A 23 -1.50 -127.90 28.48
CA GLU A 23 -0.65 -128.88 27.80
C GLU A 23 -0.23 -130.02 28.74
N ASP A 24 0.14 -129.71 29.99
CA ASP A 24 0.50 -130.70 31.02
C ASP A 24 -0.69 -131.59 31.43
N LEU A 25 -1.90 -131.03 31.53
CA LEU A 25 -3.13 -131.79 31.81
C LEU A 25 -3.48 -132.77 30.68
N ASN A 26 -3.39 -132.34 29.43
CA ASN A 26 -3.62 -133.23 28.28
C ASN A 26 -2.61 -134.39 28.24
N GLY A 27 -1.35 -134.13 28.59
CA GLY A 27 -0.33 -135.17 28.72
C GLY A 27 -0.68 -136.22 29.78
N LYS A 28 -1.24 -135.79 30.92
CA LYS A 28 -1.65 -136.69 32.02
C LYS A 28 -2.90 -137.51 31.69
N ASP A 29 -3.87 -136.96 30.97
CA ASP A 29 -5.07 -137.69 30.52
C ASP A 29 -4.71 -138.84 29.54
N ALA A 30 -3.78 -138.59 28.63
CA ALA A 30 -3.25 -139.61 27.73
C ALA A 30 -2.57 -140.76 28.51
N TRP A 31 -1.85 -140.42 29.59
CA TRP A 31 -1.19 -141.39 30.46
C TRP A 31 -2.18 -142.27 31.25
N VAL A 32 -3.23 -141.67 31.84
CA VAL A 32 -4.31 -142.41 32.53
C VAL A 32 -5.02 -143.37 31.58
N THR A 33 -5.30 -142.92 30.36
CA THR A 33 -5.93 -143.76 29.32
C THR A 33 -5.08 -145.00 29.01
N SER A 34 -3.75 -144.83 28.91
CA SER A 34 -2.82 -145.94 28.69
C SER A 34 -2.81 -146.94 29.85
N ILE A 35 -2.84 -146.47 31.10
CA ILE A 35 -2.90 -147.33 32.29
C ILE A 35 -4.21 -148.13 32.33
N ASN A 36 -5.35 -147.50 32.03
CA ASN A 36 -6.64 -148.19 32.00
C ASN A 36 -6.69 -149.31 30.96
N GLN A 37 -6.17 -149.06 29.77
CA GLN A 37 -6.06 -150.09 28.74
C GLN A 37 -5.16 -151.26 29.17
N GLN A 38 -4.11 -151.01 29.96
CA GLN A 38 -3.27 -152.07 30.51
C GLN A 38 -4.02 -152.88 31.58
N ILE A 39 -4.73 -152.22 32.49
CA ILE A 39 -5.55 -152.87 33.52
C ILE A 39 -6.63 -153.76 32.87
N GLU A 40 -7.33 -153.27 31.85
CA GLU A 40 -8.35 -154.04 31.12
C GLU A 40 -7.77 -155.31 30.48
N LYS A 41 -6.62 -155.18 29.78
CA LYS A 41 -5.95 -156.32 29.14
C LYS A 41 -5.47 -157.36 30.15
N ILE A 42 -4.93 -156.93 31.29
CA ILE A 42 -4.49 -157.83 32.37
C ILE A 42 -5.69 -158.53 33.00
N ASN A 43 -6.75 -157.79 33.33
CA ASN A 43 -7.97 -158.35 33.91
C ASN A 43 -8.70 -159.32 32.98
N ALA A 44 -8.63 -159.13 31.66
CA ALA A 44 -9.16 -160.09 30.70
C ALA A 44 -8.31 -161.37 30.58
N SER A 45 -7.03 -161.30 30.95
CA SER A 45 -6.07 -162.40 30.84
C SER A 45 -6.03 -163.28 32.10
N ILE A 46 -6.26 -162.70 33.29
CA ILE A 46 -6.28 -163.43 34.58
C ILE A 46 -7.28 -164.61 34.56
N PRO A 47 -8.56 -164.45 34.17
CA PRO A 47 -9.51 -165.57 34.17
C PRO A 47 -9.12 -166.71 33.24
N LYS A 48 -8.44 -166.40 32.12
CA LYS A 48 -7.95 -167.43 31.18
C LYS A 48 -6.81 -168.24 31.80
N LEU A 49 -5.93 -167.59 32.55
CA LEU A 49 -4.86 -168.26 33.29
C LEU A 49 -5.43 -169.08 34.46
N GLU A 50 -6.40 -168.55 35.22
CA GLU A 50 -7.10 -169.29 36.30
C GLU A 50 -7.81 -170.53 35.75
N GLN A 51 -8.41 -170.45 34.55
CA GLN A 51 -9.02 -171.62 33.91
C GLN A 51 -7.96 -172.65 33.47
N THR A 52 -6.84 -172.18 32.90
CA THR A 52 -5.74 -173.06 32.47
C THR A 52 -5.12 -173.81 33.65
N ASP A 53 -4.94 -173.12 34.77
CA ASP A 53 -4.47 -173.69 36.04
C ASP A 53 -5.41 -174.80 36.53
N LYS A 54 -6.71 -174.53 36.58
CA LYS A 54 -7.72 -175.52 36.94
C LYS A 54 -7.68 -176.75 36.04
N ASP A 55 -7.62 -176.55 34.72
CA ASP A 55 -7.59 -177.65 33.75
C ASP A 55 -6.31 -178.50 33.92
N MET A 56 -5.16 -177.88 34.21
CA MET A 56 -3.91 -178.58 34.51
C MET A 56 -4.01 -179.40 35.79
N LYS A 57 -4.60 -178.84 36.84
CA LYS A 57 -4.82 -179.51 38.13
C LYS A 57 -5.71 -180.74 38.01
N ASP A 58 -6.81 -180.63 37.27
CA ASP A 58 -7.72 -181.75 36.98
C ASP A 58 -7.01 -182.85 36.18
N MET A 59 -6.15 -182.47 35.21
CA MET A 59 -5.35 -183.41 34.43
C MET A 59 -4.29 -184.14 35.30
N ILE A 60 -3.60 -183.42 36.19
CA ILE A 60 -2.68 -184.02 37.17
C ILE A 60 -3.42 -185.02 38.04
N GLY A 61 -4.61 -184.68 38.55
CA GLY A 61 -5.43 -185.59 39.37
C GLY A 61 -5.82 -186.88 38.62
N SER A 62 -6.22 -186.75 37.35
CA SER A 62 -6.53 -187.90 36.50
C SER A 62 -5.32 -188.81 36.25
N LEU A 63 -4.13 -188.23 36.08
CA LEU A 63 -2.87 -188.96 35.95
C LEU A 63 -2.49 -189.69 37.24
N GLU A 64 -2.73 -189.08 38.41
CA GLU A 64 -2.51 -189.71 39.71
C GLU A 64 -3.41 -190.91 39.95
N GLU A 65 -4.70 -190.79 39.62
CA GLU A 65 -5.66 -191.89 39.72
C GLU A 65 -5.25 -193.05 38.81
N THR A 66 -4.92 -192.75 37.55
CA THR A 66 -4.45 -193.75 36.57
C THR A 66 -3.17 -194.44 37.03
N ALA A 67 -2.19 -193.70 37.55
CA ALA A 67 -0.97 -194.26 38.11
C ALA A 67 -1.25 -195.12 39.35
N GLY A 68 -2.19 -194.70 40.20
CA GLY A 68 -2.66 -195.47 41.35
C GLY A 68 -3.28 -196.81 40.96
N ASP A 69 -4.11 -196.84 39.93
CA ASP A 69 -4.73 -198.06 39.43
C ASP A 69 -3.73 -198.98 38.72
N LEU A 70 -2.78 -198.42 37.96
CA LEU A 70 -1.65 -199.18 37.42
C LEU A 70 -0.83 -199.84 38.55
N ARG A 71 -0.58 -199.13 39.66
CA ARG A 71 0.12 -199.68 40.83
C ARG A 71 -0.63 -200.86 41.44
N LYS A 72 -1.95 -200.75 41.59
CA LYS A 72 -2.80 -201.86 42.07
C LYS A 72 -2.72 -203.05 41.10
N ALA A 73 -2.83 -202.81 39.79
CA ALA A 73 -2.78 -203.84 38.77
C ALA A 73 -1.42 -204.57 38.75
N ILE A 74 -0.30 -203.86 38.84
CA ILE A 74 1.05 -204.45 38.94
C ILE A 74 1.18 -205.29 40.21
N THR A 75 0.63 -204.82 41.34
CA THR A 75 0.64 -205.57 42.61
C THR A 75 -0.18 -206.86 42.51
N GLU A 76 -1.37 -206.79 41.94
CA GLU A 76 -2.26 -207.94 41.74
C GLU A 76 -1.66 -208.95 40.75
N ASN A 77 -1.04 -208.46 39.67
CA ASN A 77 -0.27 -209.29 38.76
C ASN A 77 0.92 -209.94 39.47
N GLY A 78 1.60 -209.25 40.38
CA GLY A 78 2.62 -209.84 41.24
C GLY A 78 2.12 -211.02 42.07
N LYS A 79 0.92 -210.91 42.66
CA LYS A 79 0.27 -212.03 43.37
C LYS A 79 -0.05 -213.19 42.43
N ARG A 80 -0.57 -212.90 41.22
CA ARG A 80 -0.86 -213.92 40.21
C ARG A 80 0.40 -214.63 39.73
N ILE A 81 1.50 -213.91 39.50
CA ILE A 81 2.81 -214.49 39.17
C ILE A 81 3.26 -215.44 40.29
N SER A 82 3.10 -215.03 41.56
CA SER A 82 3.42 -215.89 42.71
C SER A 82 2.53 -217.13 42.79
N ALA A 83 1.23 -217.01 42.46
CA ALA A 83 0.31 -218.13 42.40
C ALA A 83 0.67 -219.10 41.26
N VAL A 84 0.95 -218.59 40.07
CA VAL A 84 1.43 -219.40 38.92
C VAL A 84 2.71 -220.14 39.30
N LYS A 85 3.65 -219.48 39.98
CA LYS A 85 4.86 -220.14 40.51
C LYS A 85 4.48 -221.32 41.41
N SER A 86 3.61 -221.08 42.40
CA SER A 86 3.18 -222.13 43.33
C SER A 86 2.43 -223.27 42.65
N ASP A 87 1.56 -222.98 41.67
CA ASP A 87 0.79 -223.99 40.93
C ASP A 87 1.71 -224.84 40.06
N LEU A 88 2.72 -224.23 39.45
CA LEU A 88 3.70 -224.92 38.60
C LEU A 88 4.61 -225.81 39.45
N GLU A 89 5.11 -225.31 40.59
CA GLU A 89 5.84 -226.09 41.60
C GLU A 89 5.01 -227.31 42.06
N LYS A 90 3.71 -227.11 42.29
CA LYS A 90 2.79 -228.19 42.69
C LYS A 90 2.55 -229.20 41.56
N ALA A 91 2.36 -228.74 40.32
CA ALA A 91 2.18 -229.61 39.16
C ALA A 91 3.42 -230.49 38.91
N VAL A 92 4.62 -229.93 39.08
CA VAL A 92 5.89 -230.69 39.03
C VAL A 92 5.90 -231.77 40.11
N GLU A 93 5.51 -231.44 41.34
CA GLU A 93 5.48 -232.38 42.47
C GLU A 93 4.42 -233.49 42.31
N GLU A 94 3.26 -233.19 41.76
CA GLU A 94 2.22 -234.18 41.43
C GLU A 94 2.71 -235.13 40.31
N LEU A 95 3.35 -234.60 39.26
CA LEU A 95 3.94 -235.41 38.19
C LEU A 95 5.05 -236.34 38.70
N ARG A 96 5.90 -235.88 39.62
CA ARG A 96 6.95 -236.71 40.26
C ARG A 96 6.38 -237.97 40.94
N LYS A 97 5.16 -237.87 41.47
CA LYS A 97 4.45 -238.98 42.13
C LYS A 97 3.68 -239.89 41.17
N SER A 98 3.54 -239.51 39.90
CA SER A 98 2.80 -240.30 38.92
C SER A 98 3.63 -241.47 38.35
N ASP A 99 2.93 -242.50 37.87
CA ASP A 99 3.52 -243.63 37.14
C ASP A 99 3.57 -243.40 35.61
N ASN A 100 3.58 -242.14 35.16
CA ASN A 100 3.64 -241.84 33.73
C ASN A 100 5.01 -242.21 33.16
N ALA A 101 5.04 -243.01 32.08
CA ALA A 101 6.28 -243.46 31.44
C ALA A 101 7.19 -242.30 30.99
N ASN A 102 6.63 -241.13 30.68
CA ASN A 102 7.38 -239.97 30.16
C ASN A 102 7.63 -238.88 31.22
N LYS A 103 7.42 -239.18 32.51
CA LYS A 103 7.41 -238.19 33.60
C LYS A 103 8.67 -237.31 33.68
N GLU A 104 9.85 -237.88 33.49
CA GLU A 104 11.13 -237.16 33.66
C GLU A 104 11.43 -236.20 32.50
N GLU A 105 10.87 -236.46 31.33
CA GLU A 105 10.92 -235.53 30.19
C GLU A 105 9.89 -234.41 30.35
N LEU A 106 8.67 -234.75 30.81
CA LEU A 106 7.63 -233.78 31.14
C LEU A 106 8.05 -232.83 32.27
N ILE A 107 8.67 -233.33 33.34
CA ILE A 107 9.17 -232.50 34.44
C ILE A 107 10.22 -231.51 33.95
N ARG A 108 11.19 -231.96 33.13
CA ARG A 108 12.20 -231.04 32.57
C ARG A 108 11.59 -229.99 31.67
N ALA A 109 10.60 -230.35 30.85
CA ALA A 109 9.89 -229.40 30.01
C ALA A 109 9.11 -228.36 30.85
N ILE A 110 8.47 -228.79 31.94
CA ILE A 110 7.74 -227.91 32.85
C ILE A 110 8.69 -227.02 33.63
N GLU A 111 9.79 -227.53 34.19
CA GLU A 111 10.79 -226.74 34.92
C GLU A 111 11.49 -225.72 34.00
N GLN A 112 11.76 -226.07 32.74
CA GLN A 112 12.32 -225.14 31.76
C GLN A 112 11.30 -224.04 31.40
N ALA A 113 10.05 -224.42 31.11
CA ALA A 113 8.98 -223.47 30.83
C ALA A 113 8.68 -222.57 32.05
N GLU A 114 8.73 -223.12 33.27
CA GLU A 114 8.64 -222.38 34.53
C GLU A 114 9.68 -221.29 34.60
N LYS A 115 10.94 -221.66 34.41
CA LYS A 115 12.06 -220.71 34.48
C LYS A 115 11.93 -219.61 33.43
N GLU A 116 11.59 -219.95 32.19
CA GLU A 116 11.43 -218.96 31.11
C GLU A 116 10.24 -218.03 31.35
N VAL A 117 9.09 -218.57 31.73
CA VAL A 117 7.86 -217.79 31.97
C VAL A 117 8.01 -216.90 33.21
N LEU A 118 8.53 -217.41 34.32
CA LEU A 118 8.72 -216.62 35.54
C LEU A 118 9.76 -215.51 35.37
N VAL A 119 10.89 -215.79 34.70
CA VAL A 119 11.90 -214.76 34.42
C VAL A 119 11.31 -213.64 33.56
N THR A 120 10.54 -213.99 32.53
CA THR A 120 9.88 -213.01 31.66
C THR A 120 8.87 -212.16 32.45
N LEU A 121 8.00 -212.80 33.25
CA LEU A 121 6.98 -212.10 34.03
C LEU A 121 7.56 -211.20 35.13
N GLU A 122 8.60 -211.64 35.84
CA GLU A 122 9.28 -210.80 36.84
C GLU A 122 10.07 -209.65 36.20
N THR A 123 10.65 -209.88 35.01
CA THR A 123 11.31 -208.80 34.24
C THR A 123 10.30 -207.74 33.81
N MET A 124 9.17 -208.15 33.22
CA MET A 124 8.10 -207.22 32.84
C MET A 124 7.54 -206.47 34.06
N LYS A 125 7.39 -207.13 35.21
CA LYS A 125 6.97 -206.49 36.46
C LYS A 125 7.98 -205.45 36.95
N SER A 126 9.28 -205.76 36.88
CA SER A 126 10.34 -204.81 37.23
C SER A 126 10.33 -203.59 36.31
N GLU A 127 10.27 -203.81 35.00
CA GLU A 127 10.18 -202.73 34.00
C GLU A 127 8.93 -201.86 34.20
N MET A 128 7.78 -202.47 34.48
CA MET A 128 6.54 -201.74 34.78
C MET A 128 6.67 -200.90 36.06
N ASN A 129 7.37 -201.38 37.09
CA ASN A 129 7.64 -200.60 38.30
C ASN A 129 8.57 -199.41 38.03
N VAL A 130 9.61 -199.59 37.21
CA VAL A 130 10.50 -198.48 36.80
C VAL A 130 9.71 -197.41 36.06
N LYS A 131 8.93 -197.79 35.05
CA LYS A 131 8.09 -196.85 34.29
C LYS A 131 7.06 -196.15 35.19
N LEU A 132 6.47 -196.85 36.15
CA LEU A 132 5.55 -196.25 37.11
C LEU A 132 6.25 -195.24 38.04
N SER A 133 7.49 -195.52 38.42
CA SER A 133 8.32 -194.58 39.18
C SER A 133 8.63 -193.31 38.37
N ASP A 134 8.96 -193.46 37.08
CA ASP A 134 9.20 -192.32 36.18
C ASP A 134 7.94 -191.47 35.99
N ILE A 135 6.77 -192.12 35.83
CA ILE A 135 5.46 -191.44 35.79
C ILE A 135 5.22 -190.68 37.10
N GLY A 136 5.52 -191.29 38.25
CA GLY A 136 5.42 -190.63 39.56
C GLY A 136 6.33 -189.39 39.66
N GLY A 137 7.54 -189.47 39.12
CA GLY A 137 8.45 -188.32 39.03
C GLY A 137 7.89 -187.20 38.16
N ALA A 138 7.39 -187.51 36.96
CA ALA A 138 6.80 -186.53 36.04
C ALA A 138 5.56 -185.84 36.63
N ILE A 139 4.69 -186.58 37.32
CA ILE A 139 3.54 -186.02 38.05
C ILE A 139 4.01 -185.05 39.14
N SER A 140 5.08 -185.38 39.87
CA SER A 140 5.63 -184.50 40.92
C SER A 140 6.16 -183.17 40.35
N ASP A 141 6.83 -183.21 39.21
CA ASP A 141 7.31 -182.00 38.55
C ASP A 141 6.17 -181.16 37.95
N LEU A 142 5.12 -181.80 37.43
CA LEU A 142 3.90 -181.11 37.01
C LEU A 142 3.23 -180.40 38.19
N LYS A 143 3.15 -181.02 39.37
CA LYS A 143 2.64 -180.37 40.59
C LYS A 143 3.42 -179.13 41.01
N LYS A 144 4.75 -179.15 40.87
CA LYS A 144 5.57 -177.96 41.17
C LYS A 144 5.29 -176.82 40.18
N LYS A 145 5.10 -177.16 38.89
CA LYS A 145 4.78 -176.16 37.86
C LYS A 145 3.37 -175.58 38.03
N ASP A 146 2.40 -176.39 38.42
CA ASP A 146 1.05 -175.98 38.81
C ASP A 146 1.11 -174.96 39.96
N ALA A 147 1.81 -175.27 41.05
CA ALA A 147 1.99 -174.35 42.17
C ALA A 147 2.73 -173.04 41.82
N ASP A 148 3.73 -173.08 40.94
CA ASP A 148 4.42 -171.87 40.44
C ASP A 148 3.51 -171.01 39.57
N LEU A 149 2.62 -171.62 38.78
CA LEU A 149 1.62 -170.93 37.98
C LEU A 149 0.56 -170.26 38.87
N GLU A 150 0.03 -170.97 39.88
CA GLU A 150 -0.87 -170.41 40.90
C GLU A 150 -0.24 -169.17 41.58
N GLY A 151 1.05 -169.24 41.93
CA GLY A 151 1.81 -168.13 42.49
C GLY A 151 1.87 -166.91 41.57
N LYS A 152 2.23 -167.09 40.30
CA LYS A 152 2.30 -166.00 39.31
C LYS A 152 0.95 -165.37 39.01
N ILE A 153 -0.13 -166.16 38.98
CA ILE A 153 -1.50 -165.65 38.81
C ILE A 153 -1.87 -164.75 40.00
N SER A 154 -1.52 -165.14 41.22
CA SER A 154 -1.74 -164.35 42.44
C SER A 154 -0.97 -163.02 42.41
N ASP A 155 0.31 -163.04 42.03
CA ASP A 155 1.14 -161.84 41.94
C ASP A 155 0.59 -160.85 40.89
N LEU A 156 0.18 -161.34 39.72
CA LEU A 156 -0.45 -160.51 38.69
C LEU A 156 -1.76 -159.87 39.17
N LYS A 157 -2.57 -160.62 39.92
CA LYS A 157 -3.82 -160.13 40.51
C LYS A 157 -3.56 -159.03 41.55
N SER A 158 -2.51 -159.18 42.37
CA SER A 158 -2.09 -158.16 43.31
C SER A 158 -1.55 -156.91 42.61
N TYR A 159 -0.74 -157.07 41.56
CA TYR A 159 -0.19 -155.94 40.80
C TYR A 159 -1.31 -155.13 40.11
N ALA A 160 -2.26 -155.80 39.47
CA ALA A 160 -3.42 -155.12 38.87
C ALA A 160 -4.33 -154.45 39.93
N GLY A 161 -4.60 -155.15 41.04
CA GLY A 161 -5.55 -154.71 42.06
C GLY A 161 -5.01 -153.67 43.05
N LYS A 162 -3.69 -153.58 43.26
CA LYS A 162 -3.07 -152.65 44.24
C LYS A 162 -2.17 -151.62 43.58
N GLU A 163 -1.19 -152.04 42.80
CA GLU A 163 -0.16 -151.12 42.28
C GLU A 163 -0.71 -150.27 41.12
N LEU A 164 -1.29 -150.91 40.09
CA LEU A 164 -1.88 -150.19 38.96
C LEU A 164 -3.13 -149.41 39.38
N LYS A 165 -4.01 -150.04 40.16
CA LYS A 165 -5.21 -149.37 40.67
C LYS A 165 -4.90 -148.27 41.69
N GLY A 166 -3.89 -148.45 42.54
CA GLY A 166 -3.42 -147.40 43.45
C GLY A 166 -2.81 -146.22 42.69
N THR A 167 -2.13 -146.46 41.58
CA THR A 167 -1.65 -145.40 40.68
C THR A 167 -2.82 -144.69 39.99
N GLU A 168 -3.80 -145.44 39.46
CA GLU A 168 -5.02 -144.88 38.87
C GLU A 168 -5.82 -144.05 39.87
N ASP A 169 -6.02 -144.57 41.08
CA ASP A 169 -6.73 -143.91 42.18
C ASP A 169 -5.94 -142.70 42.70
N TRP A 170 -4.60 -142.75 42.75
CA TRP A 170 -3.78 -141.59 43.11
C TRP A 170 -3.83 -140.50 42.04
N VAL A 171 -3.77 -140.84 40.75
CA VAL A 171 -3.92 -139.84 39.67
C VAL A 171 -5.33 -139.26 39.68
N LYS A 172 -6.36 -140.09 39.83
CA LYS A 172 -7.73 -139.61 40.01
C LYS A 172 -7.86 -138.76 41.28
N ALA A 173 -7.28 -139.10 42.42
CA ALA A 173 -7.39 -138.30 43.64
C ALA A 173 -6.56 -137.01 43.58
N THR A 174 -5.44 -137.00 42.85
CA THR A 174 -4.59 -135.83 42.66
C THR A 174 -5.16 -134.88 41.59
N PHE A 175 -5.96 -135.41 40.66
CA PHE A 175 -6.56 -134.66 39.54
C PHE A 175 -8.10 -134.69 39.52
N ALA A 176 -8.77 -135.06 40.62
CA ALA A 176 -10.21 -134.91 40.80
C ALA A 176 -10.50 -133.87 41.90
N THR A 177 -11.41 -132.93 41.70
CA THR A 177 -12.61 -133.02 40.84
C THR A 177 -12.83 -131.76 39.99
N LEU A 178 -13.40 -131.98 38.81
CA LEU A 178 -14.13 -131.00 37.98
C LEU A 178 -15.08 -130.11 38.81
N GLU A 179 -15.52 -130.60 39.97
CA GLU A 179 -16.30 -129.87 40.98
C GLU A 179 -15.53 -128.71 41.60
N GLN A 180 -14.25 -128.89 42.02
CA GLN A 180 -13.42 -127.79 42.50
C GLN A 180 -13.14 -126.77 41.39
N TYR A 181 -12.95 -127.24 40.15
CA TYR A 181 -12.81 -126.34 39.00
C TYR A 181 -14.11 -125.57 38.72
N ASN A 182 -15.28 -126.23 38.79
CA ASN A 182 -16.58 -125.59 38.61
C ASN A 182 -16.92 -124.60 39.74
N ASP A 183 -16.55 -124.90 40.98
CA ASP A 183 -16.69 -123.97 42.12
C ASP A 183 -15.86 -122.70 41.89
N ILE A 184 -14.62 -122.85 41.40
CA ILE A 184 -13.76 -121.72 41.04
C ILE A 184 -14.36 -120.94 39.87
N VAL A 185 -14.91 -121.60 38.86
CA VAL A 185 -15.59 -120.95 37.72
C VAL A 185 -16.84 -120.18 38.17
N GLU A 186 -17.65 -120.72 39.08
CA GLU A 186 -18.79 -119.99 39.66
C GLU A 186 -18.35 -118.78 40.49
N GLN A 187 -17.28 -118.91 41.28
CA GLN A 187 -16.70 -117.78 42.01
C GLN A 187 -16.21 -116.69 41.06
N ILE A 188 -15.56 -117.06 39.94
CA ILE A 188 -15.13 -116.10 38.90
C ILE A 188 -16.35 -115.41 38.26
N ALA A 189 -17.42 -116.14 37.97
CA ALA A 189 -18.65 -115.56 37.44
C ALA A 189 -19.32 -114.58 38.44
N GLY A 190 -19.29 -114.90 39.74
CA GLY A 190 -19.74 -114.00 40.79
C GLY A 190 -18.90 -112.72 40.87
N ILE A 191 -17.57 -112.85 40.81
CA ILE A 191 -16.64 -111.72 40.76
C ILE A 191 -16.91 -110.85 39.52
N ASP A 192 -17.16 -111.44 38.35
CA ASP A 192 -17.50 -110.70 37.14
C ASP A 192 -18.79 -109.88 37.28
N ILE A 193 -19.81 -110.44 37.93
CA ILE A 193 -21.05 -109.71 38.25
C ILE A 193 -20.77 -108.54 39.20
N GLU A 194 -19.94 -108.75 40.23
CA GLU A 194 -19.54 -107.69 41.16
C GLU A 194 -18.74 -106.59 40.44
N ILE A 195 -17.81 -106.94 39.55
CA ILE A 195 -17.05 -105.99 38.72
C ILE A 195 -17.99 -105.18 37.83
N ALA A 196 -19.00 -105.81 37.20
CA ALA A 196 -19.99 -105.10 36.40
C ALA A 196 -20.84 -104.13 37.25
N GLY A 197 -21.23 -104.54 38.46
CA GLY A 197 -21.93 -103.69 39.42
C GLY A 197 -21.08 -102.51 39.89
N LEU A 198 -19.80 -102.75 40.18
CA LEU A 198 -18.82 -101.71 40.52
C LEU A 198 -18.60 -100.74 39.37
N LYS A 199 -18.46 -101.24 38.14
CA LYS A 199 -18.33 -100.42 36.93
C LYS A 199 -19.54 -99.51 36.74
N THR A 200 -20.74 -100.05 36.97
CA THR A 200 -21.99 -99.26 36.91
C THR A 200 -21.99 -98.20 38.00
N SER A 201 -21.69 -98.58 39.25
CA SER A 201 -21.62 -97.63 40.37
C SER A 201 -20.59 -96.53 40.14
N MET A 202 -19.43 -96.87 39.56
CA MET A 202 -18.36 -95.93 39.25
C MET A 202 -18.78 -94.96 38.15
N THR A 203 -19.45 -95.45 37.11
CA THR A 203 -20.06 -94.60 36.06
C THR A 203 -21.09 -93.64 36.66
N ASP A 204 -21.95 -94.14 37.55
CA ASP A 204 -22.98 -93.34 38.23
C ASP A 204 -22.37 -92.31 39.18
N LEU A 205 -21.24 -92.65 39.82
CA LEU A 205 -20.46 -91.73 40.64
C LEU A 205 -19.83 -90.64 39.79
N GLU A 206 -19.22 -90.99 38.64
CA GLU A 206 -18.65 -90.04 37.69
C GLU A 206 -19.71 -89.06 37.17
N VAL A 207 -20.90 -89.55 36.82
CA VAL A 207 -22.03 -88.70 36.39
C VAL A 207 -22.47 -87.76 37.50
N ARG A 208 -22.67 -88.27 38.72
CA ARG A 208 -23.07 -87.43 39.87
C ARG A 208 -22.00 -86.41 40.25
N LEU A 209 -20.73 -86.80 40.23
CA LEU A 209 -19.61 -85.91 40.51
C LEU A 209 -19.56 -84.80 39.47
N THR A 210 -19.64 -85.15 38.18
CA THR A 210 -19.62 -84.19 37.07
C THR A 210 -20.82 -83.23 37.12
N LYS A 211 -22.03 -83.75 37.37
CA LYS A 211 -23.25 -82.95 37.49
C LYS A 211 -23.19 -81.98 38.67
N ASN A 212 -22.87 -82.47 39.88
CA ASN A 212 -22.80 -81.64 41.08
C ASN A 212 -21.71 -80.57 40.95
N PHE A 213 -20.53 -80.90 40.40
CA PHE A 213 -19.49 -79.91 40.14
C PHE A 213 -20.00 -78.85 39.16
N THR A 214 -20.62 -79.26 38.05
CA THR A 214 -21.11 -78.33 37.02
C THR A 214 -22.21 -77.43 37.56
N GLU A 215 -23.21 -77.97 38.26
CA GLU A 215 -24.30 -77.19 38.87
C GLU A 215 -23.78 -76.23 39.93
N SER A 216 -22.87 -76.67 40.79
CA SER A 216 -22.26 -75.81 41.80
C SER A 216 -21.42 -74.71 41.15
N LEU A 217 -20.63 -75.02 40.12
CA LEU A 217 -19.84 -74.02 39.39
C LEU A 217 -20.76 -72.97 38.75
N ASN A 218 -21.79 -73.42 38.04
CA ASN A 218 -22.73 -72.54 37.36
C ASN A 218 -23.49 -71.65 38.34
N LYS A 219 -23.89 -72.18 39.49
CA LYS A 219 -24.53 -71.38 40.53
C LYS A 219 -23.58 -70.32 41.08
N THR A 220 -22.34 -70.69 41.41
CA THR A 220 -21.33 -69.73 41.87
C THR A 220 -21.03 -68.65 40.83
N VAL A 221 -20.96 -69.02 39.54
CA VAL A 221 -20.80 -68.06 38.45
C VAL A 221 -21.99 -67.09 38.40
N SER A 222 -23.22 -67.60 38.46
CA SER A 222 -24.42 -66.77 38.44
C SER A 222 -24.52 -65.82 39.64
N ASP A 223 -24.15 -66.28 40.84
CA ASP A 223 -24.14 -65.46 42.05
C ASP A 223 -23.09 -64.34 41.93
N LEU A 224 -21.91 -64.65 41.36
CA LEU A 224 -20.86 -63.65 41.08
C LEU A 224 -21.30 -62.64 40.01
N GLU A 225 -21.94 -63.08 38.94
CA GLU A 225 -22.47 -62.20 37.89
C GLU A 225 -23.48 -61.20 38.47
N SER A 226 -24.38 -61.66 39.34
CA SER A 226 -25.36 -60.79 40.02
C SER A 226 -24.67 -59.78 40.94
N ALA A 227 -23.73 -60.22 41.78
CA ALA A 227 -23.01 -59.34 42.69
C ALA A 227 -22.19 -58.27 41.95
N VAL A 228 -21.57 -58.65 40.83
CA VAL A 228 -20.86 -57.69 39.96
C VAL A 228 -21.84 -56.69 39.34
N ALA A 229 -23.01 -57.13 38.88
CA ALA A 229 -24.02 -56.24 38.32
C ALA A 229 -24.52 -55.21 39.35
N ASP A 230 -24.77 -55.64 40.60
CA ASP A 230 -25.19 -54.76 41.69
C ASP A 230 -24.11 -53.73 42.04
N GLU A 231 -22.84 -54.14 42.12
CA GLU A 231 -21.72 -53.21 42.37
C GLU A 231 -21.54 -52.20 41.23
N VAL A 232 -21.68 -52.64 39.97
CA VAL A 232 -21.63 -51.75 38.79
C VAL A 232 -22.77 -50.74 38.83
N ALA A 233 -23.99 -51.15 39.18
CA ALA A 233 -25.12 -50.24 39.33
C ALA A 233 -24.87 -49.22 40.46
N GLY A 234 -24.39 -49.67 41.61
CA GLY A 234 -24.05 -48.80 42.74
C GLY A 234 -22.94 -47.79 42.41
N LEU A 235 -21.91 -48.20 41.67
CA LEU A 235 -20.87 -47.30 41.17
C LEU A 235 -21.44 -46.27 40.19
N ASN A 236 -22.32 -46.68 39.29
CA ASN A 236 -22.95 -45.77 38.33
C ASN A 236 -23.80 -44.69 39.03
N ASP A 237 -24.55 -45.06 40.07
CA ASP A 237 -25.33 -44.11 40.88
C ASP A 237 -24.42 -43.13 41.63
N ARG A 238 -23.33 -43.61 42.23
CA ARG A 238 -22.34 -42.77 42.93
C ARG A 238 -21.67 -41.78 41.97
N ILE A 239 -21.22 -42.25 40.82
CA ILE A 239 -20.60 -41.40 39.78
C ILE A 239 -21.61 -40.36 39.30
N SER A 240 -22.85 -40.75 39.03
CA SER A 240 -23.90 -39.82 38.58
C SER A 240 -24.15 -38.72 39.61
N LYS A 241 -24.16 -39.08 40.90
CA LYS A 241 -24.30 -38.11 41.99
C LYS A 241 -23.10 -37.17 42.09
N GLU A 242 -21.88 -37.69 42.09
CA GLU A 242 -20.67 -36.85 42.13
C GLU A 242 -20.57 -35.90 40.94
N VAL A 243 -20.94 -36.37 39.74
CA VAL A 243 -21.00 -35.52 38.53
C VAL A 243 -22.02 -34.40 38.69
N ALA A 244 -23.22 -34.70 39.24
CA ALA A 244 -24.24 -33.69 39.48
C ALA A 244 -23.79 -32.66 40.54
N ASP A 245 -23.23 -33.12 41.65
CA ASP A 245 -22.72 -32.27 42.73
C ASP A 245 -21.59 -31.37 42.22
N LEU A 246 -20.65 -31.91 41.45
CA LEU A 246 -19.56 -31.15 40.83
C LEU A 246 -20.08 -30.12 39.82
N THR A 247 -21.06 -30.49 39.00
CA THR A 247 -21.68 -29.59 38.02
C THR A 247 -22.36 -28.42 38.70
N ASN A 248 -23.11 -28.68 39.78
CA ASN A 248 -23.76 -27.63 40.57
C ASN A 248 -22.73 -26.70 41.21
N ALA A 249 -21.70 -27.25 41.87
CA ALA A 249 -20.64 -26.46 42.49
C ALA A 249 -19.89 -25.57 41.48
N PHE A 250 -19.55 -26.10 40.30
CA PHE A 250 -18.94 -25.31 39.23
C PHE A 250 -19.87 -24.22 38.70
N THR A 251 -21.16 -24.51 38.55
CA THR A 251 -22.15 -23.55 38.08
C THR A 251 -22.30 -22.39 39.07
N GLU A 252 -22.39 -22.69 40.37
CA GLU A 252 -22.44 -21.68 41.44
C GLU A 252 -21.17 -20.82 41.47
N ALA A 253 -19.99 -21.45 41.35
CA ALA A 253 -18.72 -20.73 41.29
C ALA A 253 -18.64 -19.79 40.07
N LEU A 254 -19.10 -20.23 38.90
CA LEU A 254 -19.16 -19.39 37.70
C LEU A 254 -20.13 -18.22 37.85
N LEU A 255 -21.32 -18.46 38.44
CA LEU A 255 -22.29 -17.39 38.71
C LEU A 255 -21.72 -16.36 39.69
N LYS A 256 -21.06 -16.83 40.76
CA LYS A 256 -20.40 -15.94 41.73
C LYS A 256 -19.30 -15.11 41.07
N ALA A 257 -18.43 -15.74 40.29
CA ALA A 257 -17.36 -15.05 39.57
C ALA A 257 -17.91 -14.03 38.55
N ARG A 258 -18.99 -14.37 37.83
CA ARG A 258 -19.66 -13.42 36.93
C ARG A 258 -20.18 -12.21 37.70
N ASN A 259 -20.95 -12.42 38.76
CA ASN A 259 -21.56 -11.33 39.54
C ASN A 259 -20.48 -10.42 40.16
N GLU A 260 -19.39 -10.99 40.69
CA GLU A 260 -18.26 -10.22 41.20
C GLU A 260 -17.55 -9.41 40.11
N THR A 261 -17.41 -9.98 38.91
CA THR A 261 -16.81 -9.29 37.76
C THR A 261 -17.71 -8.15 37.27
N GLU A 262 -19.01 -8.37 37.16
CA GLU A 262 -20.00 -7.33 36.78
C GLU A 262 -20.01 -6.19 37.79
N ALA A 263 -20.06 -6.49 39.09
CA ALA A 263 -20.02 -5.47 40.15
C ALA A 263 -18.71 -4.66 40.13
N ALA A 264 -17.57 -5.32 39.89
CA ALA A 264 -16.28 -4.64 39.75
C ALA A 264 -16.25 -3.74 38.51
N TRP A 265 -16.77 -4.22 37.37
CA TRP A 265 -16.89 -3.44 36.15
C TRP A 265 -17.79 -2.21 36.31
N GLU A 266 -18.97 -2.37 36.90
CA GLU A 266 -19.90 -1.27 37.18
C GLU A 266 -19.25 -0.21 38.08
N LYS A 267 -18.56 -0.65 39.15
CA LYS A 267 -17.84 0.26 40.04
C LYS A 267 -16.73 1.01 39.30
N ASN A 268 -15.87 0.30 38.58
CA ASN A 268 -14.78 0.92 37.83
C ASN A 268 -15.29 1.90 36.77
N LEU A 269 -16.35 1.54 36.05
CA LEU A 269 -16.98 2.43 35.08
C LEU A 269 -17.51 3.69 35.76
N LYS A 270 -18.20 3.54 36.89
CA LYS A 270 -18.73 4.66 37.68
C LYS A 270 -17.60 5.57 38.19
N ASP A 271 -16.55 4.99 38.75
CA ASP A 271 -15.39 5.73 39.28
C ASP A 271 -14.69 6.49 38.14
N SER A 272 -14.44 5.83 37.00
CA SER A 272 -13.81 6.46 35.83
C SER A 272 -14.67 7.58 35.23
N VAL A 273 -16.00 7.41 35.17
CA VAL A 273 -16.92 8.49 34.75
C VAL A 273 -16.89 9.65 35.73
N ASN A 274 -16.83 9.39 37.05
CA ASN A 274 -16.73 10.44 38.06
C ASN A 274 -15.38 11.19 37.97
N ASP A 275 -14.29 10.49 37.72
CA ASP A 275 -12.96 11.08 37.51
C ASP A 275 -12.92 11.94 36.25
N LEU A 276 -13.50 11.45 35.15
CA LEU A 276 -13.66 12.21 33.91
C LEU A 276 -14.55 13.45 34.12
N LYS A 277 -15.67 13.31 34.82
CA LYS A 277 -16.55 14.42 35.19
C LYS A 277 -15.78 15.46 36.00
N SER A 278 -15.06 15.04 37.04
CA SER A 278 -14.29 15.94 37.90
C SER A 278 -13.16 16.63 37.14
N SER A 279 -12.47 15.90 36.26
CA SER A 279 -11.43 16.44 35.37
C SER A 279 -12.01 17.45 34.38
N LEU A 280 -13.17 17.16 33.80
CA LEU A 280 -13.87 18.07 32.90
C LEU A 280 -14.37 19.31 33.63
N GLU A 281 -14.99 19.17 34.79
CA GLU A 281 -15.40 20.28 35.65
C GLU A 281 -14.19 21.15 36.02
N SER A 282 -13.07 20.54 36.42
CA SER A 282 -11.83 21.25 36.72
C SER A 282 -11.28 21.98 35.50
N TRP A 283 -11.19 21.32 34.35
CA TRP A 283 -10.68 21.91 33.10
C TRP A 283 -11.58 23.04 32.59
N VAL A 284 -12.91 22.84 32.60
CA VAL A 284 -13.89 23.86 32.22
C VAL A 284 -13.77 25.04 33.18
N ASN A 285 -13.73 24.79 34.49
CA ASN A 285 -13.58 25.84 35.48
C ASN A 285 -12.26 26.59 35.33
N ASP A 286 -11.13 25.92 35.07
CA ASP A 286 -9.83 26.53 34.83
C ASP A 286 -9.82 27.37 33.55
N LYS A 287 -10.37 26.85 32.45
CA LYS A 287 -10.52 27.60 31.19
C LYS A 287 -11.46 28.79 31.32
N ILE A 288 -12.54 28.67 32.09
CA ILE A 288 -13.49 29.76 32.35
C ILE A 288 -12.94 30.74 33.40
N LYS A 289 -12.02 30.32 34.29
CA LYS A 289 -11.35 31.19 35.29
C LYS A 289 -10.52 32.31 34.66
N ALA A 290 -10.05 32.11 33.43
CA ALA A 290 -9.36 33.13 32.65
C ALA A 290 -10.33 34.17 32.04
N TYR A 291 -11.64 33.89 32.04
CA TYR A 291 -12.68 34.83 31.69
C TYR A 291 -13.20 35.50 32.96
N TRP A 292 -13.57 36.77 32.86
CA TRP A 292 -14.29 37.44 33.93
C TRP A 292 -15.58 36.66 34.23
N THR A 293 -15.80 36.35 35.50
CA THR A 293 -17.08 35.86 35.99
C THR A 293 -18.20 36.84 35.61
N ILE A 294 -19.44 36.35 35.57
CA ILE A 294 -20.60 37.22 35.33
C ILE A 294 -20.60 38.39 36.33
N GLU A 295 -20.18 38.15 37.58
CA GLU A 295 -20.13 39.18 38.62
C GLU A 295 -18.97 40.18 38.40
N GLU A 296 -17.80 39.73 37.97
CA GLU A 296 -16.69 40.61 37.57
C GLU A 296 -17.05 41.43 36.31
N THR A 297 -17.73 40.80 35.35
CA THR A 297 -18.24 41.47 34.14
C THR A 297 -19.28 42.52 34.51
N LYS A 298 -20.22 42.20 35.41
CA LYS A 298 -21.19 43.18 35.95
C LYS A 298 -20.50 44.31 36.70
N ALA A 299 -19.52 44.02 37.55
CA ALA A 299 -18.79 45.02 38.32
C ALA A 299 -18.01 45.98 37.41
N ALA A 300 -17.36 45.46 36.36
CA ALA A 300 -16.68 46.28 35.37
C ALA A 300 -17.65 47.09 34.50
N LEU A 301 -18.80 46.51 34.12
CA LEU A 301 -19.85 47.21 33.40
C LEU A 301 -20.44 48.35 34.25
N GLU A 302 -20.68 48.12 35.55
CA GLU A 302 -21.17 49.15 36.47
C GLU A 302 -20.11 50.25 36.69
N THR A 303 -18.83 49.89 36.68
CA THR A 303 -17.72 50.85 36.72
C THR A 303 -17.68 51.70 35.45
N GLN A 304 -17.81 51.10 34.26
CA GLN A 304 -17.89 51.83 32.99
C GLN A 304 -19.13 52.72 32.94
N LYS A 305 -20.28 52.23 33.41
CA LYS A 305 -21.51 53.01 33.53
C LYS A 305 -21.33 54.22 34.43
N LYS A 306 -20.74 54.06 35.62
CA LYS A 306 -20.42 55.20 36.51
C LYS A 306 -19.45 56.18 35.86
N ALA A 307 -18.46 55.69 35.12
CA ALA A 307 -17.53 56.55 34.39
C ALA A 307 -18.25 57.35 33.29
N LEU A 308 -19.15 56.71 32.53
CA LEU A 308 -19.98 57.37 31.53
C LEU A 308 -20.95 58.37 32.15
N GLU A 309 -21.62 58.02 33.25
CA GLU A 309 -22.47 58.93 34.02
C GLU A 309 -21.69 60.14 34.54
N GLY A 310 -20.46 59.92 35.03
CA GLY A 310 -19.55 60.99 35.43
C GLY A 310 -19.12 61.88 34.26
N GLN A 311 -18.76 61.30 33.13
CA GLN A 311 -18.42 62.05 31.90
C GLN A 311 -19.61 62.86 31.39
N LEU A 312 -20.80 62.27 31.36
CA LEU A 312 -22.03 62.94 30.97
C LEU A 312 -22.37 64.08 31.94
N LEU A 313 -22.16 63.89 33.24
CA LEU A 313 -22.36 64.94 34.23
C LEU A 313 -21.39 66.10 34.01
N VAL A 314 -20.11 65.82 33.76
CA VAL A 314 -19.10 66.84 33.43
C VAL A 314 -19.47 67.59 32.14
N GLN A 315 -19.87 66.87 31.08
CA GLN A 315 -20.31 67.48 29.82
C GLN A 315 -21.57 68.32 30.00
N LYS A 316 -22.53 67.86 30.81
CA LYS A 316 -23.73 68.60 31.16
C LYS A 316 -23.39 69.91 31.87
N THR A 317 -22.52 69.86 32.89
CA THR A 317 -22.08 71.07 33.60
C THR A 317 -21.37 72.04 32.66
N ALA A 318 -20.47 71.55 31.80
CA ALA A 318 -19.79 72.39 30.82
C ALA A 318 -20.77 73.05 29.83
N LEU A 319 -21.79 72.32 29.38
CA LEU A 319 -22.86 72.86 28.54
C LEU A 319 -23.69 73.91 29.28
N GLU A 320 -24.04 73.67 30.55
CA GLU A 320 -24.76 74.64 31.39
C GLU A 320 -23.95 75.94 31.58
N GLU A 321 -22.63 75.83 31.79
CA GLU A 321 -21.72 76.99 31.87
C GLU A 321 -21.63 77.74 30.54
N MET A 322 -21.51 77.04 29.41
CA MET A 322 -21.54 77.67 28.08
C MET A 322 -22.88 78.37 27.81
N ILE A 323 -24.01 77.78 28.19
CA ILE A 323 -25.33 78.40 28.07
C ILE A 323 -25.42 79.68 28.91
N LYS A 324 -24.87 79.64 30.13
CA LYS A 324 -24.83 80.79 31.03
C LYS A 324 -23.97 81.92 30.45
N ALA A 325 -22.79 81.59 29.90
CA ALA A 325 -21.93 82.54 29.20
C ALA A 325 -22.63 83.14 27.97
N ASN A 326 -23.22 82.32 27.11
CA ASN A 326 -23.95 82.79 25.93
C ASN A 326 -25.16 83.67 26.30
N SER A 327 -25.85 83.35 27.40
CA SER A 327 -26.94 84.19 27.90
C SER A 327 -26.44 85.56 28.37
N LYS A 328 -25.25 85.61 28.99
CA LYS A 328 -24.60 86.86 29.37
C LYS A 328 -24.16 87.67 28.13
N ASP A 329 -23.58 87.02 27.13
CA ASP A 329 -23.22 87.67 25.87
C ASP A 329 -24.44 88.25 25.14
N ILE A 330 -25.58 87.53 25.16
CA ILE A 330 -26.84 88.03 24.59
C ILE A 330 -27.35 89.26 25.36
N GLU A 331 -27.26 89.28 26.69
CA GLU A 331 -27.59 90.47 27.48
C GLU A 331 -26.69 91.67 27.15
N ASP A 332 -25.38 91.44 27.03
CA ASP A 332 -24.42 92.49 26.72
C ASP A 332 -24.61 93.03 25.29
N LEU A 333 -24.90 92.16 24.32
CA LEU A 333 -25.27 92.56 22.96
C LEU A 333 -26.59 93.33 22.93
N LYS A 334 -27.60 92.95 23.73
CA LYS A 334 -28.85 93.72 23.86
C LYS A 334 -28.59 95.12 24.41
N ALA A 335 -27.73 95.24 25.41
CA ALA A 335 -27.35 96.54 25.97
C ALA A 335 -26.61 97.41 24.94
N ALA A 336 -25.64 96.83 24.22
CA ALA A 336 -24.91 97.53 23.15
C ALA A 336 -25.83 97.96 21.98
N LEU A 337 -26.81 97.11 21.62
CA LEU A 337 -27.82 97.44 20.61
C LEU A 337 -28.70 98.61 21.05
N ALA A 338 -29.13 98.64 22.33
CA ALA A 338 -29.89 99.75 22.87
C ALA A 338 -29.11 101.09 22.81
N VAL A 339 -27.81 101.05 23.15
CA VAL A 339 -26.92 102.21 23.01
C VAL A 339 -26.80 102.65 21.55
N THR A 340 -26.61 101.71 20.63
CA THR A 340 -26.50 102.00 19.19
C THR A 340 -27.78 102.61 18.64
N ASN A 341 -28.95 102.08 19.02
CA ASN A 341 -30.25 102.63 18.62
C ASN A 341 -30.45 104.05 19.16
N LYS A 342 -30.03 104.31 20.40
CA LYS A 342 -30.05 105.66 20.98
C LYS A 342 -29.18 106.62 20.16
N ALA A 343 -27.99 106.20 19.76
CA ALA A 343 -27.10 106.99 18.91
C ALA A 343 -27.67 107.23 17.50
N ILE A 344 -28.36 106.25 16.91
CA ILE A 344 -29.06 106.42 15.63
C ILE A 344 -30.19 107.44 15.76
N GLU A 345 -30.99 107.38 16.83
CA GLU A 345 -32.01 108.40 17.10
C GLU A 345 -31.42 109.80 17.27
N ASP A 346 -30.32 109.91 18.01
CA ASP A 346 -29.65 111.20 18.26
C ASP A 346 -29.05 111.77 16.96
N ASN A 347 -28.40 110.93 16.15
CA ASN A 347 -27.91 111.31 14.82
C ASN A 347 -29.06 111.70 13.87
N ALA A 348 -30.22 111.03 13.94
CA ALA A 348 -31.38 111.39 13.13
C ALA A 348 -31.90 112.81 13.47
N LYS A 349 -31.95 113.16 14.78
CA LYS A 349 -32.28 114.52 15.23
C LYS A 349 -31.26 115.55 14.76
N GLU A 350 -29.96 115.21 14.79
CA GLU A 350 -28.89 116.10 14.34
C GLU A 350 -28.98 116.36 12.83
N VAL A 351 -29.26 115.32 12.03
CA VAL A 351 -29.51 115.47 10.58
C VAL A 351 -30.74 116.34 10.30
N GLU A 352 -31.80 116.20 11.10
CA GLU A 352 -33.00 117.03 10.98
C GLU A 352 -32.71 118.50 11.33
N GLY A 353 -31.90 118.75 12.36
CA GLY A 353 -31.36 120.08 12.70
C GLY A 353 -30.53 120.69 11.57
N LEU A 354 -29.54 119.96 11.06
CA LEU A 354 -28.70 120.40 9.94
C LEU A 354 -29.51 120.70 8.67
N LYS A 355 -30.61 119.99 8.45
CA LYS A 355 -31.51 120.24 7.32
C LYS A 355 -32.26 121.57 7.48
N SER A 356 -32.70 121.90 8.70
CA SER A 356 -33.27 123.20 9.04
C SER A 356 -32.26 124.33 8.83
N ASP A 357 -31.05 124.18 9.35
CA ASP A 357 -29.96 125.16 9.19
C ASP A 357 -29.62 125.38 7.70
N LEU A 358 -29.59 124.31 6.91
CA LEU A 358 -29.33 124.38 5.47
C LEU A 358 -30.45 125.15 4.72
N ASP A 359 -31.71 124.97 5.11
CA ASP A 359 -32.82 125.70 4.49
C ASP A 359 -32.83 127.19 4.88
N GLU A 360 -32.41 127.52 6.11
CA GLU A 360 -32.17 128.90 6.55
C GLU A 360 -31.05 129.58 5.75
N VAL A 361 -29.87 128.93 5.63
CA VAL A 361 -28.74 129.45 4.85
C VAL A 361 -29.11 129.65 3.38
N LYS A 362 -29.90 128.75 2.77
CA LYS A 362 -30.38 128.94 1.39
C LYS A 362 -31.23 130.21 1.24
N ALA A 363 -32.10 130.51 2.22
CA ALA A 363 -32.93 131.69 2.20
C ALA A 363 -32.09 132.97 2.34
N GLU A 364 -31.14 132.98 3.28
CA GLU A 364 -30.22 134.10 3.50
C GLU A 364 -29.33 134.38 2.27
N VAL A 365 -28.73 133.34 1.68
CA VAL A 365 -27.89 133.48 0.47
C VAL A 365 -28.71 134.00 -0.71
N LYS A 366 -29.94 133.53 -0.88
CA LYS A 366 -30.84 134.02 -1.94
C LYS A 366 -31.13 135.51 -1.78
N GLU A 367 -31.50 135.96 -0.58
CA GLU A 367 -31.75 137.39 -0.31
C GLU A 367 -30.50 138.26 -0.52
N ALA A 368 -29.33 137.78 -0.10
CA ALA A 368 -28.06 138.49 -0.29
C ALA A 368 -27.72 138.65 -1.78
N TYR A 369 -27.84 137.58 -2.58
CA TYR A 369 -27.57 137.61 -4.02
C TYR A 369 -28.53 138.53 -4.78
N GLU A 370 -29.83 138.48 -4.49
CA GLU A 370 -30.83 139.35 -5.15
C GLU A 370 -30.60 140.84 -4.83
N ARG A 371 -30.08 141.16 -3.64
CA ARG A 371 -29.71 142.53 -3.25
C ARG A 371 -28.46 143.01 -3.99
N ALA A 372 -27.40 142.21 -4.02
CA ALA A 372 -26.15 142.53 -4.72
C ALA A 372 -26.36 142.77 -6.22
N ILE A 373 -27.20 141.95 -6.88
CA ILE A 373 -27.53 142.13 -8.31
C ILE A 373 -28.26 143.46 -8.55
N ARG A 374 -29.21 143.82 -7.68
CA ARG A 374 -29.94 145.11 -7.80
C ARG A 374 -29.02 146.32 -7.69
N ASP A 375 -28.11 146.31 -6.71
CA ASP A 375 -27.18 147.43 -6.49
C ASP A 375 -26.19 147.58 -7.66
N ALA A 376 -25.67 146.46 -8.19
CA ALA A 376 -24.76 146.47 -9.33
C ALA A 376 -25.41 147.03 -10.62
N ILE A 377 -26.68 146.69 -10.89
CA ILE A 377 -27.43 147.21 -12.05
C ILE A 377 -27.64 148.72 -11.95
N ALA A 378 -27.92 149.24 -10.76
CA ALA A 378 -28.11 150.67 -10.54
C ALA A 378 -26.82 151.48 -10.78
N SER A 379 -25.66 150.97 -10.33
CA SER A 379 -24.36 151.63 -10.51
C SER A 379 -23.95 151.68 -11.99
N LEU A 380 -24.03 150.56 -12.70
CA LEU A 380 -23.66 150.47 -14.13
C LEU A 380 -24.50 151.41 -15.02
N ARG A 381 -25.78 151.62 -14.69
CA ARG A 381 -26.67 152.51 -15.45
C ARG A 381 -26.24 153.98 -15.34
N ASN A 382 -25.75 154.42 -14.19
CA ASN A 382 -25.32 155.80 -13.98
C ASN A 382 -23.96 156.07 -14.65
N GLU A 383 -23.01 155.14 -14.58
CA GLU A 383 -21.70 155.26 -15.25
C GLU A 383 -21.82 155.31 -16.77
N LEU A 384 -22.61 154.40 -17.37
CA LEU A 384 -22.78 154.36 -18.83
C LEU A 384 -23.38 155.66 -19.40
N SER A 385 -24.26 156.32 -18.65
CA SER A 385 -24.88 157.59 -19.08
C SER A 385 -23.90 158.77 -19.04
N ALA A 386 -22.92 158.74 -18.12
CA ALA A 386 -21.86 159.76 -18.05
C ALA A 386 -20.83 159.58 -19.18
N ASP A 387 -20.40 158.35 -19.45
CA ASP A 387 -19.41 158.05 -20.49
C ASP A 387 -19.90 158.36 -21.90
N ILE A 388 -21.16 158.05 -22.23
CA ILE A 388 -21.76 158.38 -23.54
C ILE A 388 -21.77 159.90 -23.77
N THR A 389 -22.06 160.68 -22.72
CA THR A 389 -22.11 162.15 -22.83
C THR A 389 -20.73 162.75 -23.07
N ALA A 390 -19.69 162.23 -22.42
CA ALA A 390 -18.31 162.68 -22.62
C ALA A 390 -17.77 162.32 -24.02
N ALA A 391 -18.05 161.11 -24.50
CA ALA A 391 -17.58 160.64 -25.81
C ALA A 391 -18.16 161.43 -26.98
N ILE A 392 -19.43 161.85 -26.91
CA ILE A 392 -20.07 162.66 -27.97
C ILE A 392 -19.40 164.02 -28.11
N ASN A 393 -19.10 164.71 -26.99
CA ASN A 393 -18.49 166.05 -27.04
C ASN A 393 -17.04 166.02 -27.55
N ASP A 394 -16.27 164.98 -27.21
CA ASP A 394 -14.89 164.80 -27.70
C ASP A 394 -14.86 164.50 -29.21
N ALA A 395 -15.78 163.66 -29.70
CA ALA A 395 -15.89 163.38 -31.13
C ALA A 395 -16.23 164.63 -31.95
N ASP A 396 -17.15 165.46 -31.47
CA ASP A 396 -17.60 166.67 -32.17
C ASP A 396 -16.46 167.70 -32.31
N SER A 397 -15.66 167.90 -31.25
CA SER A 397 -14.49 168.79 -31.30
C SER A 397 -13.39 168.29 -32.26
N LYS A 398 -13.16 166.97 -32.31
CA LYS A 398 -12.13 166.36 -33.18
C LYS A 398 -12.48 166.46 -34.66
N VAL A 399 -13.74 166.19 -35.01
CA VAL A 399 -14.21 166.30 -36.40
C VAL A 399 -14.07 167.73 -36.91
N GLN A 400 -14.41 168.73 -36.09
CA GLN A 400 -14.29 170.12 -36.48
C GLN A 400 -12.84 170.54 -36.74
N GLY A 401 -11.88 170.06 -35.93
CA GLY A 401 -10.45 170.32 -36.13
C GLY A 401 -9.85 169.66 -37.40
N GLU A 402 -10.28 168.44 -37.74
CA GLU A 402 -9.84 167.77 -38.98
C GLU A 402 -10.34 168.48 -40.24
N ILE A 403 -11.56 169.02 -40.23
CA ILE A 403 -12.13 169.78 -41.37
C ILE A 403 -11.30 171.02 -41.69
N ASP A 404 -10.89 171.78 -40.67
CA ASP A 404 -10.05 172.97 -40.85
C ASP A 404 -8.64 172.60 -41.36
N ARG A 405 -8.07 171.49 -40.85
CA ARG A 405 -6.76 170.98 -41.28
C ARG A 405 -6.76 170.54 -42.74
N MET A 406 -7.73 169.72 -43.14
CA MET A 406 -7.84 169.21 -44.51
C MET A 406 -7.97 170.36 -45.53
N SER A 407 -8.73 171.40 -45.20
CA SER A 407 -8.90 172.58 -46.07
C SER A 407 -7.58 173.32 -46.33
N SER A 408 -6.66 173.33 -45.36
CA SER A 408 -5.32 173.92 -45.50
C SER A 408 -4.37 173.06 -46.34
N GLU A 409 -4.42 171.73 -46.18
CA GLU A 409 -3.54 170.81 -46.92
C GLU A 409 -3.87 170.72 -48.41
N ILE A 410 -5.16 170.78 -48.77
CA ILE A 410 -5.58 170.78 -50.18
C ILE A 410 -4.94 171.94 -50.95
N ARG A 411 -4.95 173.16 -50.38
CA ARG A 411 -4.30 174.34 -50.99
C ARG A 411 -2.78 174.18 -51.16
N LYS A 412 -2.12 173.43 -50.26
CA LYS A 412 -0.68 173.16 -50.37
C LYS A 412 -0.37 172.13 -51.46
N MET A 413 -1.22 171.13 -51.64
CA MET A 413 -1.00 170.08 -52.64
C MET A 413 -1.13 170.59 -54.08
N GLU A 414 -2.07 171.50 -54.35
CA GLU A 414 -2.23 172.11 -55.68
C GLU A 414 -0.93 172.81 -56.16
N ASN A 415 -0.24 173.50 -55.26
CA ASN A 415 1.03 174.16 -55.58
C ASN A 415 2.18 173.18 -55.86
N LYS A 416 2.23 172.04 -55.15
CA LYS A 416 3.29 171.03 -55.33
C LYS A 416 3.16 170.26 -56.64
N ILE A 417 1.93 169.95 -57.07
CA ILE A 417 1.69 169.22 -58.32
C ILE A 417 2.22 170.00 -59.52
N THR A 418 2.02 171.32 -59.54
CA THR A 418 2.51 172.20 -60.61
C THR A 418 4.04 172.18 -60.73
N GLN A 419 4.75 172.05 -59.61
CA GLN A 419 6.22 171.98 -59.60
C GLN A 419 6.76 170.63 -60.08
N ALA A 420 6.09 169.52 -59.75
CA ALA A 420 6.55 168.17 -60.12
C ALA A 420 6.56 167.93 -61.64
N GLN A 421 5.60 168.50 -62.38
CA GLN A 421 5.53 168.33 -63.84
C GLN A 421 6.75 168.92 -64.58
N ASN A 422 7.33 170.02 -64.09
CA ASN A 422 8.49 170.63 -64.74
C ASN A 422 9.80 169.85 -64.53
N ALA A 423 9.93 169.12 -63.43
CA ALA A 423 11.15 168.35 -63.13
C ALA A 423 11.30 167.10 -64.03
N VAL A 424 10.20 166.42 -64.33
CA VAL A 424 10.21 165.16 -65.11
C VAL A 424 10.72 165.37 -66.55
N ASN A 425 10.37 166.49 -67.20
CA ASN A 425 10.75 166.73 -68.60
C ASN A 425 12.26 166.87 -68.84
N LYS A 426 13.05 167.29 -67.82
CA LYS A 426 14.51 167.45 -67.96
C LYS A 426 15.28 166.11 -67.95
N VAL A 427 14.69 165.02 -67.47
CA VAL A 427 15.39 163.74 -67.32
C VAL A 427 15.33 162.88 -68.60
N LEU A 428 14.30 163.05 -69.43
CA LEU A 428 14.01 162.11 -70.53
C LEU A 428 14.97 162.20 -71.74
N TYR A 429 15.69 163.33 -71.92
CA TYR A 429 16.40 163.64 -73.18
C TYR A 429 17.93 163.86 -73.05
N ARG A 430 18.59 163.24 -72.07
CA ARG A 430 20.05 163.35 -71.85
C ARG A 430 20.83 162.18 -72.47
N ILE A 431 21.92 162.43 -73.22
CA ILE A 431 22.84 161.36 -73.67
C ILE A 431 23.52 160.76 -72.43
N GLN A 432 23.41 159.44 -72.26
CA GLN A 432 23.91 158.70 -71.11
C GLN A 432 25.17 157.90 -71.43
N SER A 433 25.38 157.47 -72.68
CA SER A 433 26.54 156.64 -73.05
C SER A 433 27.02 156.96 -74.46
N LEU A 434 28.35 156.94 -74.63
CA LEU A 434 29.08 157.04 -75.90
C LEU A 434 30.23 156.00 -75.87
N VAL A 435 30.15 154.94 -76.67
CA VAL A 435 31.09 153.80 -76.65
C VAL A 435 31.77 153.64 -78.00
N TYR A 436 33.10 153.45 -78.04
CA TYR A 436 33.84 153.27 -79.29
C TYR A 436 33.61 151.86 -79.85
N VAL A 437 33.50 151.78 -81.17
CA VAL A 437 33.36 150.52 -81.90
C VAL A 437 34.62 150.34 -82.76
N PRO A 438 35.62 149.55 -82.33
CA PRO A 438 36.83 149.33 -83.09
C PRO A 438 36.58 148.49 -84.33
N TYR A 439 37.23 148.86 -85.44
CA TYR A 439 37.23 148.08 -86.68
C TYR A 439 38.28 146.95 -86.71
N THR A 440 39.21 146.94 -85.76
CA THR A 440 40.22 145.89 -85.62
C THR A 440 40.02 145.12 -84.31
N GLU A 441 40.33 143.82 -84.31
CA GLU A 441 40.16 142.95 -83.13
C GLU A 441 41.03 143.38 -81.94
N ASP A 442 42.17 144.02 -82.18
CA ASP A 442 43.06 144.54 -81.16
C ASP A 442 42.61 145.91 -80.59
N GLY A 443 41.49 146.46 -81.07
CA GLY A 443 40.91 147.69 -80.53
C GLY A 443 41.61 148.98 -80.94
N VAL A 444 42.61 148.91 -81.83
CA VAL A 444 43.47 150.04 -82.20
C VAL A 444 43.03 150.67 -83.52
N ALA A 445 42.81 151.99 -83.55
CA ALA A 445 42.46 152.69 -84.77
C ALA A 445 43.71 152.90 -85.66
N VAL A 446 43.58 152.50 -86.92
CA VAL A 446 44.69 152.50 -87.87
C VAL A 446 44.75 153.83 -88.63
N VAL A 447 45.90 154.50 -88.55
CA VAL A 447 46.18 155.72 -89.32
C VAL A 447 46.79 155.34 -90.66
N THR A 448 46.11 155.68 -91.75
CA THR A 448 46.54 155.35 -93.12
C THR A 448 47.18 156.53 -93.82
N ARG A 449 48.16 156.25 -94.70
CA ARG A 449 49.00 157.23 -95.40
C ARG A 449 48.71 157.23 -96.91
N TYR A 450 48.68 158.38 -97.56
CA TYR A 450 48.48 158.49 -99.02
C TYR A 450 49.42 159.53 -99.68
N GLY A 451 50.19 159.12 -100.71
CA GLY A 451 50.94 159.99 -101.65
C GLY A 451 52.47 159.80 -101.70
N SER A 452 53.06 159.74 -102.91
CA SER A 452 54.53 159.73 -103.13
C SER A 452 55.07 161.17 -103.18
N GLY A 453 55.22 161.80 -102.01
CA GLY A 453 55.80 163.13 -101.82
C GLY A 453 55.31 163.81 -100.55
N SER A 454 54.37 164.74 -100.69
CA SER A 454 53.65 165.34 -99.56
C SER A 454 52.51 164.41 -99.13
N ILE A 455 52.77 163.70 -98.04
CA ILE A 455 51.95 162.61 -97.51
C ILE A 455 50.80 163.16 -96.62
N VAL A 456 49.56 162.72 -96.88
CA VAL A 456 48.36 163.01 -96.06
C VAL A 456 47.95 161.76 -95.26
N LYS A 457 47.47 161.94 -94.01
CA LYS A 457 47.09 160.84 -93.11
C LYS A 457 45.62 160.95 -92.67
N PHE A 458 44.90 159.82 -92.56
CA PHE A 458 43.49 159.79 -92.09
C PHE A 458 43.24 158.69 -91.07
N VAL A 459 42.22 158.88 -90.22
CA VAL A 459 41.66 157.84 -89.36
C VAL A 459 40.13 157.98 -89.32
N THR A 460 39.44 156.84 -89.21
CA THR A 460 37.98 156.78 -89.05
C THR A 460 37.66 156.27 -87.66
N LEU A 461 36.69 156.90 -86.98
CA LEU A 461 36.22 156.53 -85.64
C LEU A 461 34.70 156.35 -85.66
N GLU A 462 34.18 155.27 -85.06
CA GLU A 462 32.75 154.97 -84.94
C GLU A 462 32.36 154.79 -83.47
N PHE A 463 31.18 155.31 -83.07
CA PHE A 463 30.66 155.22 -81.70
C PHE A 463 29.16 154.90 -81.64
N GLU A 464 28.75 154.09 -80.68
CA GLU A 464 27.35 153.90 -80.29
C GLU A 464 26.91 154.95 -79.24
N VAL A 465 25.69 155.49 -79.35
CA VAL A 465 25.09 156.49 -78.44
C VAL A 465 23.78 155.99 -77.81
N ARG A 466 23.65 156.12 -76.48
CA ARG A 466 22.43 155.75 -75.72
C ARG A 466 21.92 156.82 -74.74
N PRO A 467 20.58 156.91 -74.51
CA PRO A 467 19.54 156.27 -75.33
C PRO A 467 19.51 156.89 -76.73
N SER A 468 19.14 156.11 -77.75
CA SER A 468 19.17 156.57 -79.15
C SER A 468 18.26 157.77 -79.41
N SER A 469 17.24 157.97 -78.57
CA SER A 469 16.36 159.16 -78.59
C SER A 469 17.12 160.48 -78.39
N ALA A 470 18.29 160.44 -77.76
CA ALA A 470 19.12 161.62 -77.59
C ALA A 470 19.83 162.04 -78.89
N LEU A 471 19.89 161.19 -79.91
CA LEU A 471 20.45 161.57 -81.22
C LEU A 471 19.60 162.58 -81.99
N TYR A 472 18.31 162.77 -81.64
CA TYR A 472 17.40 163.66 -82.37
C TYR A 472 17.88 165.12 -82.42
N TYR A 473 18.67 165.56 -81.44
CA TYR A 473 19.17 166.94 -81.35
C TYR A 473 20.69 167.08 -81.58
N LEU A 474 21.43 166.01 -81.94
CA LEU A 474 22.89 166.04 -82.11
C LEU A 474 23.30 166.54 -83.51
N LYS A 475 24.17 167.57 -83.59
CA LYS A 475 24.71 168.12 -84.85
C LYS A 475 26.25 168.11 -84.84
N LYS A 476 26.88 168.23 -86.01
CA LYS A 476 28.35 168.16 -86.15
C LYS A 476 29.09 169.18 -85.26
N ASP A 477 28.54 170.37 -85.07
CA ASP A 477 29.17 171.46 -84.32
C ASP A 477 29.28 171.14 -82.82
N ASN A 478 28.56 170.12 -82.36
CA ASN A 478 28.65 169.62 -80.99
C ASN A 478 29.87 168.71 -80.77
N ILE A 479 30.63 168.36 -81.81
CA ILE A 479 31.71 167.37 -81.74
C ILE A 479 33.10 168.00 -81.88
N LYS A 480 34.00 167.69 -80.94
CA LYS A 480 35.44 168.01 -80.99
C LYS A 480 36.27 166.73 -80.90
N ILE A 481 37.40 166.69 -81.61
CA ILE A 481 38.24 165.48 -81.71
C ILE A 481 39.70 165.84 -81.51
N THR A 482 40.34 165.17 -80.57
CA THR A 482 41.73 165.44 -80.17
C THR A 482 42.56 164.17 -80.22
N ALA A 483 43.76 164.27 -80.78
CA ALA A 483 44.83 163.30 -80.63
C ALA A 483 45.60 163.63 -79.34
N HIS A 484 45.69 162.68 -78.43
CA HIS A 484 46.41 162.73 -77.17
C HIS A 484 47.65 161.86 -77.22
N TYR A 485 48.71 162.30 -76.57
CA TYR A 485 49.96 161.59 -76.46
C TYR A 485 50.33 161.36 -74.98
N PRO A 486 51.17 160.35 -74.65
CA PRO A 486 51.57 160.05 -73.28
C PRO A 486 52.24 161.21 -72.53
N ASN A 487 52.83 162.15 -73.26
CA ASN A 487 53.47 163.36 -72.74
C ASN A 487 52.46 164.51 -72.45
N ASN A 488 51.16 164.21 -72.39
CA ASN A 488 50.07 165.17 -72.20
C ASN A 488 49.89 166.20 -73.32
N GLU A 489 50.64 166.10 -74.42
CA GLU A 489 50.44 166.94 -75.59
C GLU A 489 49.13 166.53 -76.29
N GLN A 490 48.43 167.52 -76.87
CA GLN A 490 47.17 167.31 -77.57
C GLN A 490 47.14 168.07 -78.88
N LYS A 491 46.53 167.46 -79.91
CA LYS A 491 46.31 168.11 -81.20
C LYS A 491 44.91 167.88 -81.71
N ASP A 492 44.29 168.94 -82.21
CA ASP A 492 42.97 168.87 -82.80
C ASP A 492 43.01 168.15 -84.15
N LEU A 493 41.96 167.36 -84.39
CA LEU A 493 41.70 166.67 -85.64
C LEU A 493 40.40 167.21 -86.24
N TYR A 494 40.38 167.42 -87.55
CA TYR A 494 39.26 168.11 -88.21
C TYR A 494 38.51 167.19 -89.17
N ILE A 495 37.18 167.34 -89.18
CA ILE A 495 36.25 166.73 -90.14
C ILE A 495 36.21 167.66 -91.36
N ASN A 496 36.62 167.17 -92.53
CA ASN A 496 36.80 168.05 -93.69
C ASN A 496 35.48 168.43 -94.34
N ASN A 497 34.52 167.51 -94.46
CA ASN A 497 33.23 167.75 -95.11
C ASN A 497 32.05 167.16 -94.32
N ASP A 498 30.83 167.63 -94.58
CA ASP A 498 29.62 167.10 -93.91
C ASP A 498 29.39 165.61 -94.19
N ASN A 499 29.89 165.08 -95.31
CA ASN A 499 29.86 163.65 -95.61
C ASN A 499 30.76 162.80 -94.70
N ASP A 500 31.65 163.43 -93.92
CA ASP A 500 32.55 162.77 -92.98
C ASP A 500 31.97 162.68 -91.55
N PHE A 501 30.73 163.18 -91.31
CA PHE A 501 29.94 162.94 -90.09
C PHE A 501 28.57 162.33 -90.42
N LYS A 502 28.29 161.16 -89.86
CA LYS A 502 27.00 160.48 -90.08
C LYS A 502 26.40 159.99 -88.76
N VAL A 503 25.07 160.10 -88.67
CA VAL A 503 24.27 159.56 -87.56
C VAL A 503 23.29 158.55 -88.14
N TYR A 504 23.31 157.31 -87.66
CA TYR A 504 22.36 156.29 -88.08
C TYR A 504 22.23 155.19 -87.04
N GLY A 505 21.03 154.65 -86.87
CA GLY A 505 20.82 153.38 -86.13
C GLY A 505 21.35 153.35 -84.69
N GLY A 506 21.51 154.50 -84.03
CA GLY A 506 22.12 154.58 -82.70
C GLY A 506 23.62 154.90 -82.71
N TYR A 507 24.25 155.09 -83.86
CA TYR A 507 25.68 155.28 -84.02
C TYR A 507 26.03 156.62 -84.65
N ILE A 508 27.23 157.09 -84.35
CA ILE A 508 27.89 158.18 -85.05
C ILE A 508 29.19 157.66 -85.69
N VAL A 509 29.44 158.04 -86.94
CA VAL A 509 30.67 157.72 -87.67
C VAL A 509 31.36 159.01 -88.07
N ILE A 510 32.65 159.09 -87.80
CA ILE A 510 33.45 160.29 -87.99
C ILE A 510 34.75 159.95 -88.71
N LYS A 511 35.01 160.62 -89.84
CA LYS A 511 36.28 160.50 -90.56
C LYS A 511 37.08 161.79 -90.42
N VAL A 512 38.33 161.70 -89.96
CA VAL A 512 39.16 162.87 -89.62
C VAL A 512 40.50 162.89 -90.35
N ASN A 513 40.97 164.11 -90.64
CA ASN A 513 42.29 164.37 -91.19
C ASN A 513 43.33 164.36 -90.05
N ALA A 514 44.29 163.42 -90.11
CA ALA A 514 45.29 163.14 -89.08
C ALA A 514 46.72 163.55 -89.48
N THR A 515 46.87 164.39 -90.50
CA THR A 515 48.20 164.75 -91.04
C THR A 515 49.11 165.42 -90.01
N TYR A 516 48.53 166.13 -89.04
CA TYR A 516 49.25 166.87 -88.00
C TYR A 516 49.72 166.02 -86.81
N ILE A 517 49.49 164.69 -86.83
CA ILE A 517 49.99 163.78 -85.80
C ILE A 517 51.52 163.81 -85.73
N SER A 518 52.03 163.80 -84.49
CA SER A 518 53.45 163.95 -84.17
C SER A 518 54.34 162.97 -84.94
N ASP A 519 55.43 163.47 -85.52
CA ASP A 519 56.41 162.65 -86.22
C ASP A 519 57.07 161.62 -85.28
N SER A 520 57.07 161.83 -83.96
CA SER A 520 57.53 160.85 -82.96
C SER A 520 56.56 159.67 -82.80
N PHE A 521 55.25 159.86 -83.04
CA PHE A 521 54.32 158.72 -83.17
C PHE A 521 54.58 157.95 -84.46
N VAL A 522 54.88 158.68 -85.54
CA VAL A 522 55.13 158.08 -86.85
C VAL A 522 56.43 157.27 -86.87
N ARG A 523 57.49 157.74 -86.18
CA ARG A 523 58.75 157.00 -86.02
C ARG A 523 58.63 155.81 -85.04
N GLY A 524 57.47 155.61 -84.42
CA GLY A 524 57.25 154.56 -83.42
C GLY A 524 57.89 154.83 -82.06
N GLU A 525 58.46 156.01 -81.86
CA GLU A 525 59.10 156.44 -80.61
C GLU A 525 58.08 156.84 -79.53
N MET A 526 56.80 157.01 -79.91
CA MET A 526 55.74 157.52 -79.03
C MET A 526 54.37 156.94 -79.40
N ALA A 527 53.52 156.64 -78.42
CA ALA A 527 52.13 156.23 -78.66
C ALA A 527 51.22 157.46 -78.90
N ALA A 528 50.08 157.26 -79.56
CA ALA A 528 49.06 158.30 -79.74
C ALA A 528 47.67 157.69 -79.58
N PHE A 529 46.70 158.52 -79.15
CA PHE A 529 45.31 158.13 -78.89
C PHE A 529 44.37 159.18 -79.45
N ALA A 530 43.24 158.82 -80.05
CA ALA A 530 42.19 159.78 -80.41
C ALA A 530 41.11 159.82 -79.33
N ARG A 531 40.44 160.96 -79.17
CA ARG A 531 39.29 161.13 -78.28
C ARG A 531 38.26 162.04 -78.92
N VAL A 532 36.98 161.71 -78.75
CA VAL A 532 35.84 162.50 -79.22
C VAL A 532 35.11 163.11 -78.02
N HIS A 533 34.71 164.37 -78.14
CA HIS A 533 33.96 165.12 -77.13
C HIS A 533 32.66 165.65 -77.71
N ILE A 534 31.55 165.53 -76.96
CA ILE A 534 30.23 166.04 -77.32
C ILE A 534 29.72 167.03 -76.27
N GLU A 535 29.29 168.21 -76.71
CA GLU A 535 28.79 169.28 -75.84
C GLU A 535 27.52 170.00 -76.35
N ASN A 536 26.53 170.23 -75.47
CA ASN A 536 25.34 171.05 -75.71
C ASN A 536 24.75 171.62 -74.39
N GLU A 537 24.85 172.93 -74.17
CA GLU A 537 24.41 173.60 -72.94
C GLU A 537 22.90 173.52 -72.68
N THR A 538 22.06 173.62 -73.71
CA THR A 538 20.59 173.65 -73.54
C THR A 538 20.04 172.31 -73.04
N MET A 539 20.68 171.21 -73.45
CA MET A 539 20.30 169.85 -73.06
C MET A 539 21.13 169.32 -71.88
N GLY A 540 22.10 170.10 -71.38
CA GLY A 540 23.01 169.69 -70.31
C GLY A 540 23.94 168.53 -70.70
N TRP A 541 24.36 168.46 -71.97
CA TRP A 541 25.26 167.40 -72.46
C TRP A 541 26.72 167.86 -72.40
N ASN A 542 27.57 167.04 -71.79
CA ASN A 542 29.02 167.22 -71.75
C ASN A 542 29.64 165.84 -71.49
N LEU A 543 30.03 165.12 -72.56
CA LEU A 543 30.57 163.76 -72.48
C LEU A 543 31.74 163.59 -73.44
N SER A 544 32.70 162.74 -73.09
CA SER A 544 33.82 162.36 -73.96
C SER A 544 33.89 160.85 -74.11
N SER A 545 34.38 160.38 -75.25
CA SER A 545 34.72 158.97 -75.45
C SER A 545 35.88 158.55 -74.56
N GLU A 546 36.11 157.23 -74.52
CA GLU A 546 37.40 156.69 -74.11
C GLU A 546 38.53 157.14 -75.05
N TYR A 547 39.77 156.92 -74.61
CA TYR A 547 40.95 157.14 -75.43
C TYR A 547 41.13 155.95 -76.37
N ILE A 548 40.97 156.19 -77.66
CA ILE A 548 41.14 155.18 -78.69
C ILE A 548 42.62 155.11 -79.05
N PRO A 549 43.35 154.02 -78.77
CA PRO A 549 44.74 153.89 -79.18
C PRO A 549 44.87 153.97 -80.71
N LEU A 550 45.90 154.66 -81.17
CA LEU A 550 46.24 154.78 -82.58
C LEU A 550 47.47 153.93 -82.89
N ARG A 551 47.50 153.37 -84.09
CA ARG A 551 48.70 152.75 -84.68
C ARG A 551 48.83 153.17 -86.13
N MET A 552 50.03 153.49 -86.58
CA MET A 552 50.29 153.70 -88.01
C MET A 552 50.11 152.38 -88.77
N ALA A 553 49.49 152.41 -89.94
CA ALA A 553 49.56 151.28 -90.87
C ALA A 553 51.02 151.05 -91.29
N GLU A 554 51.50 149.80 -91.22
CA GLU A 554 52.81 149.39 -91.76
C GLU A 554 52.92 149.65 -93.27
#